data_AF-A0A6N9J2R8-F1
#
_entry.id   AF-A0A6N9J2R8-F1
#
_cell.length_a   1.000
_cell.length_b   1.000
_cell.length_c   1.000
_cell.angle_alpha   90.00
_cell.angle_beta   90.00
_cell.angle_gamma   90.00
#
_symmetry.space_group_name_H-M   'P 1'
#
loop_
_entity.id
_entity.type
_entity.pdbx_description
1 polymer ?
#
loop_
_entity_poly.entity_id
_entity_poly.type
_entity_poly.pdbx_seq_one_letter_code
_entity_poly.pdbx_strand_id
1 'polypeptide(L)'
;MSINSNYQKIILLSLGFFMLLMIMAVFHENGILNAYRFEQEQVKMKEKNEDLRRQNNLLRKHIQALKSDPYAIEKIAREKLNLAKTGDQVYRIVTTRTKLPTGK
;
A
#
# COMPACT_ATOMS: atom_id res chain seq x y z
N MET A 1 -4.21 43.69 52.66
CA MET A 1 -4.10 42.29 53.10
C MET A 1 -2.97 41.64 52.33
N SER A 2 -1.72 41.68 52.85
CA SER A 2 -0.56 41.12 52.14
C SER A 2 -0.52 39.62 52.35
N ILE A 3 -0.90 38.87 51.31
CA ILE A 3 -0.80 37.41 51.26
C ILE A 3 0.69 37.06 51.46
N ASN A 4 1.01 36.27 52.49
CA ASN A 4 2.41 35.93 52.82
C ASN A 4 3.13 35.33 51.61
N SER A 5 4.38 35.75 51.39
CA SER A 5 5.23 35.40 50.22
C SER A 5 5.26 33.89 49.92
N ASN A 6 5.17 33.04 50.94
CA ASN A 6 5.19 31.59 50.79
C ASN A 6 3.94 31.03 50.09
N TYR A 7 2.75 31.62 50.32
CA TYR A 7 1.52 31.19 49.62
C TYR A 7 1.57 31.56 48.14
N GLN A 8 2.13 32.73 47.81
CA GLN A 8 2.33 33.12 46.40
C GLN A 8 3.25 32.12 45.70
N LYS A 9 4.34 31.69 46.35
CA LYS A 9 5.25 30.66 45.82
C LYS A 9 4.55 29.31 45.64
N ILE A 10 3.73 28.88 46.60
CA ILE A 10 2.97 27.62 46.52
C ILE A 10 1.95 27.66 45.37
N ILE A 11 1.23 28.78 45.21
CA ILE A 11 0.27 28.98 44.11
C ILE A 11 0.98 28.95 42.75
N LEU A 12 2.11 29.64 42.62
CA LEU A 12 2.94 29.61 41.40
C LEU A 12 3.44 28.20 41.07
N LEU A 13 3.89 27.45 42.08
CA LEU A 13 4.35 26.07 41.91
C LEU A 13 3.22 25.15 41.47
N SER A 14 2.05 25.26 42.11
CA SER A 14 0.85 24.49 41.78
C SER A 14 0.35 24.82 40.36
N LEU A 15 0.33 26.09 39.98
CA LEU A 15 -0.09 26.52 38.65
C LEU A 15 0.87 26.03 37.56
N GLY A 16 2.18 26.09 37.81
CA GLY A 16 3.20 25.54 36.92
C GLY A 16 3.07 24.03 36.76
N PHE A 17 2.83 23.30 37.84
CA PHE A 17 2.58 21.86 37.80
C PHE A 17 1.32 21.53 37.01
N PHE A 18 0.23 22.28 37.21
CA PHE A 18 -1.01 22.09 36.46
C PHE A 18 -0.83 22.36 34.96
N MET A 19 -0.06 23.40 34.61
CA MET A 19 0.26 23.71 33.21
C MET A 19 1.09 22.58 32.57
N LEU A 20 2.06 22.02 33.30
CA LEU A 20 2.86 20.90 32.85
C LEU A 20 2.00 19.65 32.59
N LEU A 21 1.04 19.37 33.46
CA LEU A 21 0.09 18.28 33.26
C LEU A 21 -0.79 18.50 32.02
N MET A 22 -1.24 19.73 31.78
CA MET A 22 -1.99 20.06 30.56
C MET A 22 -1.17 19.89 29.29
N ILE A 23 0.09 20.33 29.30
CA ILE A 23 1.02 20.14 28.19
C ILE A 23 1.25 18.64 27.96
N MET A 24 1.50 17.86 29.00
CA MET A 24 1.62 16.40 28.85
C MET A 24 0.34 15.77 28.32
N ALA A 25 -0.84 16.14 28.81
CA ALA A 25 -2.10 15.57 28.32
C ALA A 25 -2.34 15.86 26.83
N VAL A 26 -1.90 17.01 26.33
CA VAL A 26 -2.05 17.41 24.92
C VAL A 26 -0.96 16.82 24.03
N PHE A 27 0.29 16.77 24.50
CA PHE A 27 1.47 16.36 23.72
C PHE A 27 1.93 14.92 23.95
N HIS A 28 1.30 14.15 24.85
CA HIS A 28 1.61 12.73 25.02
C HIS A 28 1.25 11.95 23.74
N GLU A 29 1.98 10.87 23.49
CA GLU A 29 1.99 10.10 22.22
C GLU A 29 0.59 9.57 21.80
N ASN A 30 -0.36 9.51 22.75
CA ASN A 30 -1.76 9.13 22.57
C ASN A 30 -2.75 10.25 22.93
N GLY A 31 -2.33 11.53 22.87
CA GLY A 31 -3.20 12.67 23.15
C GLY A 31 -4.40 12.75 22.22
N ILE A 32 -5.42 13.54 22.61
CA ILE A 32 -6.72 13.70 21.93
C ILE A 32 -6.57 13.96 20.41
N LEU A 33 -5.49 14.64 20.01
CA LEU A 33 -5.20 14.94 18.62
C LEU A 33 -4.87 13.69 17.79
N ASN A 34 -4.16 12.71 18.37
CA ASN A 34 -3.86 11.45 17.69
C ASN A 34 -5.09 10.55 17.61
N ALA A 35 -5.92 10.49 18.65
CA ALA A 35 -7.18 9.74 18.61
C ALA A 35 -8.09 10.20 17.45
N TYR A 36 -8.20 11.52 17.24
CA TYR A 36 -8.97 12.08 16.13
C TYR A 36 -8.34 11.78 14.75
N ARG A 37 -7.01 11.81 14.64
CA ARG A 37 -6.30 11.49 13.39
C ARG A 37 -6.40 9.99 13.05
N PHE A 38 -6.32 9.11 14.04
CA PHE A 38 -6.44 7.66 13.86
C PHE A 38 -7.85 7.27 13.37
N GLU A 39 -8.90 7.94 13.83
CA GLU A 39 -10.25 7.67 13.36
C GLU A 39 -10.41 8.06 11.87
N GLN A 40 -9.91 9.24 11.48
CA GLN A 40 -9.93 9.67 10.08
C GLN A 40 -9.08 8.77 9.17
N GLU A 41 -7.92 8.33 9.65
CA GLU A 41 -7.03 7.46 8.88
C GLU A 41 -7.66 6.08 8.69
N GLN A 42 -8.32 5.52 9.71
CA GLN A 42 -9.08 4.27 9.56
C GLN A 42 -10.21 4.38 8.53
N VAL A 43 -10.97 5.47 8.52
CA VAL A 43 -12.04 5.69 7.53
C VAL A 43 -11.45 5.75 6.12
N LYS A 44 -10.39 6.53 5.89
CA LYS A 44 -9.73 6.64 4.59
C LYS A 44 -9.16 5.30 4.10
N MET A 45 -8.55 4.53 5.00
CA MET A 45 -8.01 3.21 4.65
C MET A 45 -9.12 2.22 4.31
N LYS A 46 -10.26 2.29 4.99
CA LYS A 46 -11.43 1.45 4.70
C LYS A 46 -12.05 1.80 3.35
N GLU A 47 -12.24 3.08 3.05
CA GLU A 47 -12.73 3.53 1.74
C GLU A 47 -11.80 3.11 0.60
N LYS A 48 -10.49 3.25 0.78
CA LYS A 48 -9.49 2.82 -0.20
C LYS A 48 -9.54 1.31 -0.44
N ASN A 49 -9.75 0.52 0.61
CA ASN A 49 -9.91 -0.93 0.48
C ASN A 49 -11.17 -1.31 -0.28
N GLU A 50 -12.31 -0.66 0.00
CA GLU A 50 -13.56 -0.87 -0.72
C GLU A 50 -13.43 -0.50 -2.21
N ASP A 51 -12.75 0.60 -2.51
CA ASP A 51 -12.46 1.00 -3.89
C ASP A 51 -11.59 -0.03 -4.62
N LEU A 52 -10.49 -0.46 -4.00
CA LEU A 52 -9.61 -1.50 -4.55
C LEU A 52 -10.35 -2.83 -4.75
N ARG A 53 -11.27 -3.19 -3.85
CA ARG A 53 -12.12 -4.38 -3.98
C ARG A 53 -13.04 -4.28 -5.19
N ARG A 54 -13.68 -3.12 -5.40
CA ARG A 54 -14.52 -2.87 -6.58
C ARG A 54 -13.71 -2.95 -7.87
N GLN A 55 -12.54 -2.31 -7.92
CA GLN A 55 -11.65 -2.39 -9.07
C GLN A 55 -11.20 -3.83 -9.36
N ASN A 56 -10.82 -4.59 -8.33
CA ASN A 56 -10.46 -6.01 -8.48
C ASN A 56 -11.61 -6.83 -9.06
N ASN A 57 -12.83 -6.63 -8.57
CA ASN A 57 -14.01 -7.34 -9.05
C ASN A 57 -14.31 -7.01 -10.52
N LEU A 58 -14.18 -5.74 -10.92
CA LEU A 58 -14.35 -5.32 -12.31
C LEU A 58 -13.28 -5.93 -13.22
N LEU A 59 -12.03 -5.94 -12.76
CA LEU A 59 -10.91 -6.52 -13.52
C LEU A 59 -11.07 -8.04 -13.66
N ARG A 60 -11.51 -8.73 -12.60
CA ARG A 60 -11.82 -10.17 -12.64
C ARG A 60 -12.95 -10.48 -13.61
N LYS A 61 -14.01 -9.68 -13.64
CA LYS A 61 -15.09 -9.82 -14.62
C LYS A 61 -14.59 -9.61 -16.05
N HIS A 62 -13.74 -8.61 -16.27
CA HIS A 62 -13.09 -8.39 -17.57
C HIS A 62 -12.23 -9.58 -17.98
N ILE A 63 -11.40 -10.07 -17.07
CA ILE A 63 -10.58 -11.28 -17.32
C ILE A 63 -11.49 -12.46 -17.65
N GLN A 64 -12.58 -12.66 -16.92
CA GLN A 64 -13.52 -13.75 -17.18
C GLN A 64 -14.21 -13.61 -18.55
N ALA A 65 -14.61 -12.40 -18.94
CA ALA A 65 -15.17 -12.11 -20.25
C ALA A 65 -14.15 -12.28 -21.39
N LEU A 66 -12.87 -11.98 -21.16
CA LEU A 66 -11.79 -12.23 -22.11
C LEU A 66 -11.38 -13.71 -22.17
N LYS A 67 -11.54 -14.44 -21.07
CA LYS A 67 -11.17 -15.85 -20.91
C LYS A 67 -12.31 -16.82 -21.27
N SER A 68 -13.53 -16.35 -21.54
CA SER A 68 -14.64 -17.24 -21.86
C SER A 68 -14.45 -18.00 -23.18
N ASP A 69 -13.54 -17.54 -24.04
CA ASP A 69 -13.10 -18.27 -25.23
C ASP A 69 -11.77 -19.01 -24.95
N PRO A 70 -11.78 -20.37 -24.90
CA PRO A 70 -10.57 -21.18 -24.75
C PRO A 70 -9.49 -20.86 -25.79
N TYR A 71 -9.89 -20.48 -27.01
CA TYR A 71 -8.96 -20.12 -28.08
C TYR A 71 -8.23 -18.79 -27.78
N ALA A 72 -8.92 -17.79 -27.24
CA ALA A 72 -8.30 -16.53 -26.83
C ALA A 72 -7.25 -16.73 -25.72
N ILE A 73 -7.50 -17.64 -24.78
CA ILE A 73 -6.53 -18.01 -23.74
C ILE A 73 -5.30 -18.69 -24.36
N GLU A 74 -5.51 -19.68 -25.21
CA GLU A 74 -4.44 -20.43 -25.86
C GLU A 74 -3.56 -19.51 -26.73
N LYS A 75 -4.18 -18.58 -27.45
CA LYS A 75 -3.49 -17.57 -28.24
C LYS A 75 -2.59 -16.69 -27.39
N ILE A 76 -3.09 -16.13 -26.28
CA ILE A 76 -2.27 -15.29 -25.38
C ILE A 76 -1.14 -16.12 -24.73
N ALA A 77 -1.44 -17.34 -24.30
CA ALA A 77 -0.46 -18.24 -23.70
C ALA A 77 0.70 -18.56 -24.66
N ARG A 78 0.39 -18.90 -25.91
CA ARG A 78 1.39 -19.24 -26.93
C ARG A 78 2.12 -18.01 -27.49
N GLU A 79 1.41 -16.95 -27.86
CA GLU A 79 1.99 -15.80 -28.57
C GLU A 79 2.67 -14.78 -27.64
N LYS A 80 2.05 -14.47 -26.49
CA LYS A 80 2.57 -13.41 -25.59
C LYS A 80 3.44 -13.97 -24.49
N LEU A 81 3.09 -15.14 -23.97
CA LEU A 81 3.76 -15.73 -22.82
C LEU A 81 4.70 -16.88 -23.20
N ASN A 82 4.73 -17.30 -24.47
CA ASN A 82 5.53 -18.43 -24.97
C ASN A 82 5.36 -19.72 -24.14
N LEU A 83 4.17 -19.93 -23.59
CA LEU A 83 3.82 -21.10 -22.79
C LEU A 83 3.44 -22.26 -23.72
N ALA A 84 3.88 -23.46 -23.36
CA ALA A 84 3.58 -24.72 -24.05
C ALA A 84 2.94 -25.71 -23.06
N LYS A 85 2.02 -26.55 -23.53
CA LYS A 85 1.41 -27.60 -22.70
C LYS A 85 2.37 -28.78 -22.52
N THR A 86 2.16 -29.57 -21.48
CA THR A 86 2.88 -30.84 -21.29
C THR A 86 2.65 -31.74 -22.50
N GLY A 87 3.73 -32.08 -23.21
CA GLY A 87 3.69 -32.88 -24.44
C GLY A 87 3.91 -32.10 -25.74
N ASP A 88 3.92 -30.75 -25.70
CA ASP A 88 4.22 -29.92 -26.88
C ASP A 88 5.71 -29.98 -27.25
N GLN A 89 6.02 -30.02 -28.56
CA GLN A 89 7.39 -29.90 -29.07
C GLN A 89 7.72 -28.43 -29.38
N VAL A 90 8.71 -27.86 -28.69
CA VAL A 90 9.11 -26.45 -28.84
C VAL A 90 10.29 -26.35 -29.81
N TYR A 91 10.09 -25.68 -30.95
CA TYR A 91 11.15 -25.42 -31.92
C TYR A 91 11.68 -23.99 -31.75
N ARG A 92 12.98 -23.86 -31.53
CA ARG A 92 13.67 -22.56 -31.55
C ARG A 92 14.36 -22.38 -32.89
N ILE A 93 13.91 -21.40 -33.67
CA ILE A 93 14.58 -21.03 -34.92
C ILE A 93 15.87 -20.29 -34.56
N VAL A 94 17.00 -20.99 -34.67
CA VAL A 94 18.33 -20.35 -34.59
C VAL A 94 18.75 -19.94 -35.99
N THR A 95 18.87 -18.64 -36.23
CA THR A 95 19.52 -18.16 -37.47
C THR A 95 21.02 -18.31 -37.28
N THR A 96 21.57 -19.44 -37.72
CA THR A 96 23.02 -19.61 -37.80
C THR A 96 23.51 -18.57 -38.80
N ARG A 97 24.23 -17.54 -38.33
CA ARG A 97 25.08 -16.76 -39.23
C ARG A 97 26.18 -17.70 -39.69
N THR A 98 25.96 -18.37 -40.81
CA THR A 98 26.97 -19.15 -41.50
C THR A 98 28.11 -18.20 -41.88
N LYS A 99 29.16 -18.14 -41.06
CA LYS A 99 30.46 -17.65 -41.51
C LYS A 99 30.94 -18.68 -42.53
N LEU A 100 30.80 -18.35 -43.82
CA LEU A 100 31.43 -19.13 -44.89
C LEU A 100 32.93 -19.24 -44.61
N PRO A 101 33.54 -20.43 -44.77
CA PRO A 101 34.97 -20.59 -44.63
C PRO A 101 35.67 -19.80 -45.74
N THR A 102 36.42 -18.77 -45.35
CA THR A 102 37.39 -18.11 -46.23
C THR A 102 38.49 -19.12 -46.52
N GLY A 103 38.42 -19.74 -47.70
CA GLY A 103 39.50 -20.54 -48.26
C GLY A 103 40.75 -19.67 -48.42
N LYS A 104 41.86 -20.15 -47.87
CA LYS A 104 43.20 -19.76 -48.30
C LYS A 104 43.55 -20.52 -49.57
#